data_AF-A9AZH0-F1
#
_entry.id   AF-A9AZH0-F1
#
_cell.length_a   1.000
_cell.length_b   1.000
_cell.length_c   1.000
_cell.angle_alpha   90.00
_cell.angle_beta   90.00
_cell.angle_gamma   90.00
#
_symmetry.space_group_name_H-M   'P 1'
#
loop_
_entity.id
_entity.type
_entity.pdbx_description
1 polymer ?
#
loop_
_entity_poly.entity_id
_entity_poly.type
_entity_poly.pdbx_seq_one_letter_code
_entity_poly.pdbx_strand_id
1 'polypeptide(L)'
;MPEISEQEREAIIAGDDVEKLVEAAQKIGEKLARNRLTTSQIRGIFGTVRRIEMDWVMPSLQQQRAEAVRRAQREFALLQPRLAYQAKRERGGAVQALSDELTPAIKLVLKAKADKPDIFYQRFRNFVDFFEAILAYHRAFGGQ
;
A
#
# COMPACT_ATOMS: atom_id res chain seq x y z
N MET A 1 -2.78 -16.34 -2.79
CA MET A 1 -1.29 -16.36 -2.81
C MET A 1 -0.81 -15.10 -3.50
N PRO A 2 0.23 -14.44 -2.97
CA PRO A 2 0.81 -13.25 -3.58
C PRO A 2 1.51 -13.55 -4.91
N GLU A 3 1.48 -12.62 -5.87
CA GLU A 3 2.13 -12.75 -7.19
C GLU A 3 3.63 -12.54 -7.15
N ILE A 4 4.11 -11.70 -6.23
CA ILE A 4 5.53 -11.41 -6.11
C ILE A 4 6.10 -12.06 -4.85
N SER A 5 7.35 -12.49 -4.98
CA SER A 5 8.13 -13.08 -3.90
C SER A 5 8.35 -12.09 -2.75
N GLU A 6 8.75 -12.61 -1.59
CA GLU A 6 9.16 -11.77 -0.47
C GLU A 6 10.39 -10.91 -0.82
N GLN A 7 11.33 -11.45 -1.59
CA GLN A 7 12.55 -10.76 -2.01
C GLN A 7 12.26 -9.58 -2.95
N GLU A 8 11.41 -9.77 -3.96
CA GLU A 8 10.97 -8.67 -4.84
C GLU A 8 10.29 -7.58 -4.02
N ARG A 9 9.43 -7.97 -3.07
CA ARG A 9 8.72 -7.02 -2.22
C ARG A 9 9.64 -6.25 -1.28
N GLU A 10 10.66 -6.90 -0.73
CA GLU A 10 11.69 -6.24 0.06
C GLU A 10 12.50 -5.25 -0.78
N ALA A 11 12.88 -5.63 -2.00
CA ALA A 11 13.57 -4.72 -2.93
C ALA A 11 12.73 -3.46 -3.24
N ILE A 12 11.43 -3.61 -3.43
CA ILE A 12 10.51 -2.48 -3.67
C ILE A 12 10.35 -1.62 -2.41
N ILE A 13 9.91 -2.22 -1.30
CA ILE A 13 9.48 -1.47 -0.12
C ILE A 13 10.66 -0.96 0.70
N ALA A 14 11.72 -1.76 0.86
CA ALA A 14 12.88 -1.39 1.66
C ALA A 14 14.09 -0.94 0.82
N GLY A 15 14.17 -1.36 -0.44
CA GLY A 15 15.30 -1.08 -1.33
C GLY A 15 15.08 0.01 -2.36
N ASP A 16 13.85 0.52 -2.54
CA ASP A 16 13.51 1.54 -3.55
C ASP A 16 13.81 1.12 -5.00
N ASP A 17 13.64 -0.17 -5.29
CA ASP A 17 13.87 -0.73 -6.61
C ASP A 17 12.69 -0.42 -7.57
N VAL A 18 12.83 0.67 -8.32
CA VAL A 18 11.79 1.18 -9.23
C VAL A 18 11.49 0.23 -10.39
N GLU A 19 12.50 -0.45 -10.94
CA GLU A 19 12.30 -1.40 -12.04
C GLU A 19 11.42 -2.56 -11.57
N LYS A 20 11.76 -3.16 -10.41
CA LYS A 20 10.94 -4.22 -9.82
C LYS A 20 9.56 -3.73 -9.41
N LEU A 21 9.44 -2.48 -8.95
CA LEU A 21 8.15 -1.87 -8.60
C LEU A 21 7.22 -1.89 -9.81
N VAL A 22 7.68 -1.40 -10.96
CA VAL A 22 6.89 -1.32 -12.19
C VAL A 22 6.48 -2.72 -12.67
N GLU A 23 7.42 -3.66 -12.73
CA GLU A 23 7.15 -5.05 -13.16
C GLU A 23 6.15 -5.76 -12.22
N ALA A 24 6.35 -5.62 -10.92
CA ALA A 24 5.46 -6.19 -9.90
C ALA A 24 4.06 -5.59 -10.00
N ALA A 25 3.97 -4.26 -10.12
CA ALA A 25 2.71 -3.55 -10.22
C ALA A 25 1.92 -3.94 -11.47
N GLN A 26 2.60 -4.18 -12.59
CA GLN A 26 1.98 -4.67 -13.82
C GLN A 26 1.34 -6.05 -13.60
N LYS A 27 2.11 -7.03 -13.08
CA LYS A 27 1.62 -8.40 -12.82
C LYS A 27 0.41 -8.39 -11.87
N ILE A 28 0.50 -7.61 -10.80
CA ILE A 28 -0.57 -7.49 -9.80
C ILE A 28 -1.80 -6.79 -10.41
N GLY A 29 -1.61 -5.66 -11.08
CA GLY A 29 -2.69 -4.90 -11.71
C GLY A 29 -3.50 -5.76 -12.69
N GLU A 30 -2.82 -6.56 -13.52
CA GLU A 30 -3.45 -7.50 -14.44
C GLU A 30 -4.27 -8.58 -13.71
N LYS A 31 -3.70 -9.19 -12.66
CA LYS A 31 -4.43 -10.17 -11.82
C LYS A 31 -5.67 -9.56 -11.19
N LEU A 32 -5.57 -8.36 -10.64
CA LEU A 32 -6.70 -7.70 -9.99
C LEU A 32 -7.81 -7.37 -11.00
N ALA A 33 -7.45 -6.98 -12.22
CA ALA A 33 -8.41 -6.75 -13.30
C ALA A 33 -9.10 -8.06 -13.70
N ARG A 34 -8.35 -9.15 -13.87
CA ARG A 34 -8.90 -10.50 -14.14
C ARG A 34 -9.83 -10.99 -13.03
N ASN A 35 -9.50 -10.69 -11.78
CA ASN A 35 -10.33 -11.00 -10.61
C ASN A 35 -11.53 -10.07 -10.43
N ARG A 36 -11.77 -9.14 -11.37
CA ARG A 36 -12.89 -8.20 -11.37
C ARG A 36 -12.93 -7.32 -10.11
N LEU A 37 -11.76 -6.97 -9.55
CA LEU A 37 -11.70 -5.94 -8.52
C LEU A 37 -12.23 -4.64 -9.10
N THR A 38 -13.20 -4.03 -8.44
CA THR A 38 -13.79 -2.81 -8.98
C THR A 38 -12.92 -1.60 -8.71
N THR A 39 -13.03 -0.59 -9.55
CA THR A 39 -12.36 0.70 -9.35
C THR A 39 -12.77 1.34 -8.02
N SER A 40 -14.05 1.21 -7.62
CA SER A 40 -14.53 1.75 -6.35
C SER A 40 -13.90 1.06 -5.14
N GLN A 41 -13.71 -0.27 -5.19
CA GLN A 41 -13.07 -1.03 -4.12
C GLN A 41 -11.61 -0.62 -3.95
N ILE A 42 -10.82 -0.64 -5.02
CA ILE A 42 -9.40 -0.29 -4.95
C ILE A 42 -9.20 1.19 -4.58
N ARG A 43 -10.01 2.11 -5.11
CA ARG A 43 -9.94 3.54 -4.77
C ARG A 43 -10.33 3.83 -3.33
N GLY A 44 -11.26 3.09 -2.74
CA GLY A 44 -11.63 3.26 -1.33
C GLY A 44 -10.44 3.01 -0.38
N ILE A 45 -9.64 1.99 -0.70
CA ILE A 45 -8.43 1.64 0.06
C ILE A 45 -7.31 2.65 -0.25
N PHE A 46 -7.06 2.95 -1.53
CA PHE A 46 -6.03 3.91 -1.94
C PHE A 46 -6.27 5.32 -1.39
N GLY A 47 -7.53 5.79 -1.36
CA GLY A 47 -7.88 7.08 -0.77
C GLY A 47 -7.57 7.16 0.73
N THR A 48 -7.62 6.03 1.44
CA THR A 48 -7.18 5.98 2.85
C THR A 48 -5.68 6.13 2.97
N VAL A 49 -4.91 5.50 2.08
CA VAL A 49 -3.45 5.64 2.03
C VAL A 49 -3.05 7.09 1.71
N ARG A 50 -3.69 7.73 0.71
CA ARG A 50 -3.42 9.12 0.35
C ARG A 50 -3.75 10.10 1.47
N ARG A 51 -4.83 9.87 2.23
CA ARG A 51 -5.14 10.69 3.41
C ARG A 51 -4.03 10.62 4.47
N ILE A 52 -3.57 9.41 4.79
CA ILE A 52 -2.48 9.17 5.74
C ILE A 52 -1.20 9.87 5.28
N GLU A 53 -0.92 9.83 3.98
CA GLU A 53 0.23 10.53 3.38
C GLU A 53 0.10 12.06 3.54
N MET A 54 -1.07 12.63 3.27
CA MET A 54 -1.31 14.07 3.43
C MET A 54 -1.12 14.52 4.89
N ASP A 55 -1.62 13.75 5.86
CA ASP A 55 -1.47 14.04 7.29
C ASP A 55 0.01 14.07 7.73
N TRP A 56 0.90 13.37 6.99
CA TRP A 56 2.34 13.36 7.23
C TRP A 56 3.05 14.62 6.70
N VAL A 57 2.62 15.16 5.55
CA VAL A 57 3.31 16.25 4.82
C VAL A 57 2.88 17.65 5.27
N MET A 58 1.66 17.80 5.80
CA MET A 58 1.10 19.12 6.15
C MET A 58 1.57 19.83 7.43
N PRO A 59 2.21 19.23 8.44
CA PRO A 59 2.57 19.97 9.66
C PRO A 59 3.62 21.07 9.40
N SER A 60 3.25 22.33 9.61
CA SER A 60 4.13 23.50 9.39
C SER A 60 5.07 23.82 10.55
N LEU A 61 4.85 23.24 11.74
CA LEU A 61 5.65 23.46 12.95
C LEU A 61 6.32 22.17 13.43
N GLN A 62 7.61 22.24 13.81
CA GLN A 62 8.40 21.08 14.24
C GLN A 62 7.77 20.26 15.38
N GLN A 63 7.13 20.91 16.36
CA GLN A 63 6.45 20.22 17.46
C GLN A 63 5.20 19.45 17.01
N GLN A 64 4.50 19.92 15.97
CA GLN A 64 3.34 19.23 15.40
C GLN A 64 3.76 18.05 14.52
N ARG A 65 4.97 18.10 13.95
CA ARG A 65 5.50 17.05 13.06
C ARG A 65 5.64 15.70 13.76
N ALA A 66 6.17 15.66 14.99
CA ALA A 66 6.35 14.39 15.71
C ALA A 66 5.02 13.70 16.05
N GLU A 67 4.00 14.46 16.41
CA GLU A 67 2.65 13.92 16.69
C GLU A 67 1.94 13.47 15.42
N ALA A 68 2.05 14.24 14.33
CA ALA A 68 1.52 13.87 13.03
C ALA A 68 2.14 12.57 12.50
N VAL A 69 3.47 12.42 12.62
CA VAL A 69 4.21 11.20 12.28
C VAL A 69 3.66 10.00 13.07
N ARG A 70 3.54 10.11 14.40
CA ARG A 70 2.99 9.03 15.23
C ARG A 70 1.56 8.65 14.84
N ARG A 71 0.72 9.65 14.58
CA ARG A 71 -0.66 9.43 14.15
C ARG A 71 -0.72 8.69 12.83
N ALA A 72 0.04 9.14 11.84
CA ALA A 72 0.05 8.53 10.52
C ALA A 72 0.64 7.11 10.55
N GLN A 73 1.68 6.85 11.35
CA GLN A 73 2.19 5.49 11.61
C GLN A 73 1.10 4.58 12.19
N ARG A 74 0.36 5.07 13.19
CA ARG A 74 -0.74 4.33 13.82
C ARG A 74 -1.87 4.06 12.83
N GLU A 75 -2.27 5.06 12.06
CA GLU A 75 -3.33 4.90 11.04
C GLU A 75 -2.92 3.93 9.95
N PHE A 76 -1.66 3.98 9.51
CA PHE A 76 -1.11 3.03 8.55
C PHE A 76 -1.10 1.60 9.11
N ALA A 77 -0.69 1.41 10.37
CA ALA A 77 -0.76 0.10 11.02
C ALA A 77 -2.20 -0.45 11.08
N LEU A 78 -3.20 0.42 11.26
CA LEU A 78 -4.62 0.06 11.26
C LEU A 78 -5.18 -0.23 9.85
N LEU A 79 -4.45 0.07 8.78
CA LEU A 79 -4.84 -0.32 7.42
C LEU A 79 -4.88 -1.85 7.28
N GLN A 80 -3.95 -2.57 7.91
CA GLN A 80 -3.89 -4.04 7.84
C GLN A 80 -5.18 -4.72 8.33
N PRO A 81 -5.68 -4.49 9.57
CA PRO A 81 -6.92 -5.11 10.02
C PRO A 81 -8.16 -4.61 9.24
N ARG A 82 -8.16 -3.34 8.79
CA ARG A 82 -9.25 -2.81 7.94
C ARG A 82 -9.33 -3.54 6.60
N LEU A 83 -8.18 -3.77 5.97
CA LEU A 83 -8.07 -4.47 4.70
C LEU A 83 -8.51 -5.94 4.86
N ALA A 84 -8.06 -6.61 5.92
CA ALA A 84 -8.47 -7.98 6.22
C ALA A 84 -9.99 -8.10 6.41
N TYR A 85 -10.61 -7.15 7.13
CA TYR A 85 -12.06 -7.12 7.29
C TYR A 85 -12.79 -6.90 5.95
N GLN A 86 -12.34 -5.95 5.13
CA GLN A 86 -12.93 -5.69 3.81
C GLN A 86 -12.82 -6.92 2.90
N ALA A 87 -11.66 -7.59 2.91
CA ALA A 87 -11.43 -8.81 2.15
C ALA A 87 -12.37 -9.96 2.56
N LYS A 88 -12.65 -10.11 3.86
CA LYS A 88 -13.59 -11.13 4.36
C LYS A 88 -15.05 -10.81 4.10
N ARG A 89 -15.42 -9.53 4.08
CA ARG A 89 -16.80 -9.08 3.87
C ARG A 89 -17.21 -9.11 2.41
N GLU A 90 -16.26 -8.93 1.49
CA GLU A 90 -16.51 -8.90 0.06
C GLU A 90 -16.82 -10.31 -0.48
N ARG A 91 -17.91 -10.41 -1.25
CA ARG A 91 -18.38 -11.68 -1.83
C ARG A 91 -17.85 -11.78 -3.26
N GLY A 92 -16.62 -12.25 -3.41
CA GLY A 92 -15.99 -12.35 -4.73
C GLY A 92 -14.50 -12.67 -4.68
N GLY A 93 -13.84 -12.41 -3.55
CA GLY A 93 -12.42 -12.71 -3.35
C GLY A 93 -11.50 -11.75 -4.10
N ALA A 94 -12.04 -10.76 -4.82
CA ALA A 94 -11.26 -9.76 -5.52
C ALA A 94 -10.49 -8.88 -4.53
N VAL A 95 -11.16 -8.48 -3.43
CA VAL A 95 -10.50 -7.72 -2.36
C VAL A 95 -9.53 -8.61 -1.57
N GLN A 96 -9.79 -9.92 -1.48
CA GLN A 96 -8.83 -10.86 -0.91
C GLN A 96 -7.53 -10.92 -1.73
N ALA A 97 -7.61 -10.93 -3.06
CA ALA A 97 -6.43 -10.90 -3.92
C ALA A 97 -5.61 -9.62 -3.70
N LEU A 98 -6.24 -8.46 -3.56
CA LEU A 98 -5.56 -7.21 -3.21
C LEU A 98 -4.94 -7.29 -1.80
N SER A 99 -5.67 -7.84 -0.83
CA SER A 99 -5.22 -8.01 0.55
C SER A 99 -3.99 -8.91 0.66
N ASP A 100 -3.94 -9.98 -0.11
CA ASP A 100 -2.81 -10.91 -0.17
C ASP A 100 -1.52 -10.20 -0.63
N GLU A 101 -1.63 -9.18 -1.50
CA GLU A 101 -0.48 -8.39 -1.94
C GLU A 101 -0.12 -7.26 -0.97
N LEU A 102 -1.09 -6.48 -0.51
CA LEU A 102 -0.78 -5.30 0.29
C LEU A 102 -0.38 -5.66 1.72
N THR A 103 -0.90 -6.75 2.31
CA THR A 103 -0.62 -7.10 3.70
C THR A 103 0.87 -7.34 3.97
N PRO A 104 1.60 -8.15 3.18
CA PRO A 104 3.04 -8.30 3.34
C PRO A 104 3.81 -6.99 3.10
N ALA A 105 3.37 -6.14 2.16
CA ALA A 105 4.01 -4.86 1.90
C ALA A 105 3.85 -3.89 3.08
N ILE A 106 2.65 -3.81 3.67
CA ILE A 106 2.38 -3.05 4.90
C ILE A 106 3.32 -3.52 6.02
N LYS A 107 3.47 -4.85 6.21
CA LYS A 107 4.39 -5.38 7.23
C LYS A 107 5.83 -4.94 7.01
N LEU A 108 6.31 -4.84 5.77
CA LEU A 108 7.68 -4.39 5.47
C LEU A 108 7.89 -2.90 5.81
N VAL A 109 6.88 -2.06 5.61
CA VAL A 109 6.90 -0.67 6.09
C VAL A 109 6.93 -0.66 7.62
N LEU A 110 6.06 -1.42 8.28
CA LEU A 110 5.98 -1.50 9.75
C LEU A 110 7.21 -2.14 10.41
N LYS A 111 8.01 -2.93 9.68
CA LYS A 111 9.30 -3.45 10.15
C LYS A 111 10.33 -2.32 10.34
N ALA A 112 10.12 -1.13 9.78
CA ALA A 112 10.94 0.03 10.12
C ALA A 112 10.78 0.34 11.61
N LYS A 113 11.89 0.44 12.34
CA LYS A 113 11.85 0.66 13.78
C LYS A 113 11.26 2.04 14.10
N ALA A 114 10.50 2.12 15.20
CA ALA A 114 9.84 3.35 15.64
C ALA A 114 10.81 4.52 15.93
N ASP A 115 12.08 4.23 16.23
CA ASP A 115 13.16 5.20 16.44
C ASP A 115 13.81 5.69 15.12
N LYS A 116 13.35 5.21 13.96
CA LYS A 116 13.85 5.60 12.64
C LYS A 116 12.72 6.15 11.74
N PRO A 117 12.17 7.33 12.07
CA PRO A 117 11.02 7.90 11.37
C PRO A 117 11.28 8.15 9.88
N ASP A 118 12.52 8.50 9.50
CA ASP A 118 12.88 8.72 8.10
C ASP A 118 12.85 7.42 7.28
N ILE A 119 13.30 6.30 7.86
CA ILE A 119 13.24 4.99 7.20
C ILE A 119 11.78 4.56 7.06
N PHE A 120 10.96 4.73 8.11
CA PHE A 120 9.53 4.44 8.00
C PHE A 120 8.91 5.26 6.86
N TYR A 121 9.18 6.56 6.83
CA TYR A 121 8.62 7.47 5.83
C TYR A 121 9.04 7.07 4.41
N GLN A 122 10.32 6.77 4.19
CA GLN A 122 10.81 6.29 2.90
C GLN A 122 10.08 5.01 2.48
N ARG A 123 10.00 4.00 3.34
CA ARG A 123 9.28 2.76 3.00
C ARG A 123 7.79 2.99 2.74
N PHE A 124 7.17 3.90 3.49
CA PHE A 124 5.79 4.29 3.28
C PHE A 124 5.61 4.97 1.92
N ARG A 125 6.51 5.88 1.52
CA ARG A 125 6.52 6.48 0.18
C ARG A 125 6.60 5.42 -0.91
N ASN A 126 7.54 4.49 -0.80
CA ASN A 126 7.68 3.39 -1.76
C ASN A 126 6.41 2.53 -1.83
N PHE A 127 5.75 2.30 -0.69
CA PHE A 127 4.45 1.63 -0.65
C PHE A 127 3.36 2.41 -1.38
N VAL A 128 3.28 3.74 -1.21
CA VAL A 128 2.32 4.58 -1.92
C VAL A 128 2.55 4.50 -3.42
N ASP A 129 3.80 4.70 -3.86
CA ASP A 129 4.17 4.69 -5.27
C ASP A 129 3.88 3.30 -5.90
N PHE A 130 4.18 2.22 -5.18
CA PHE A 130 3.84 0.86 -5.59
C PHE A 130 2.32 0.65 -5.72
N PHE A 131 1.54 1.12 -4.75
CA PHE A 131 0.08 0.97 -4.79
C PHE A 131 -0.56 1.82 -5.89
N GLU A 132 -0.02 3.01 -6.14
CA GLU A 132 -0.44 3.86 -7.26
C GLU A 132 -0.15 3.20 -8.62
N ALA A 133 1.02 2.58 -8.77
CA ALA A 133 1.36 1.82 -9.97
C ALA A 133 0.41 0.62 -10.17
N ILE A 134 0.06 -0.12 -9.11
CA ILE A 134 -0.94 -1.21 -9.18
C ILE A 134 -2.29 -0.66 -9.68
N LEU A 135 -2.74 0.47 -9.14
CA LEU A 135 -3.99 1.11 -9.56
C LEU A 135 -3.96 1.53 -11.04
N ALA A 136 -2.84 2.10 -11.49
CA ALA A 136 -2.66 2.49 -12.88
C ALA A 136 -2.73 1.29 -13.82
N TYR A 137 -2.02 0.21 -13.52
CA TYR A 137 -2.05 -1.02 -14.33
C TYR A 137 -3.39 -1.74 -14.26
N HIS A 138 -4.02 -1.84 -13.09
CA HIS A 138 -5.39 -2.36 -12.95
C HIS A 138 -6.35 -1.66 -13.91
N ARG A 139 -6.28 -0.33 -13.99
CA ARG A 139 -7.09 0.46 -14.92
C ARG A 139 -6.69 0.21 -16.39
N ALA A 140 -5.39 0.14 -16.68
CA ALA A 140 -4.88 -0.13 -18.03
C ALA A 140 -5.32 -1.49 -18.58
N PHE A 141 -5.43 -2.50 -17.72
CA PHE A 141 -5.93 -3.84 -18.06
C PHE A 141 -7.47 -3.96 -18.03
N GLY A 142 -8.19 -2.85 -18.00
CA GLY A 142 -9.65 -2.83 -18.16
C GLY A 142 -10.44 -3.02 -16.86
N GLY A 143 -9.82 -2.86 -15.68
CA GLY A 143 -10.54 -2.78 -14.42
C GLY A 143 -11.63 -1.69 -14.45
N GLN A 144 -12.83 -2.02 -13.97
CA GLN A 144 -14.03 -1.16 -14.00
C GLN A 144 -14.47 -0.74 -12.62
#